data_AF-A0A9D7CEM3-F1
#
_entry.id   AF-A0A9D7CEM3-F1
#
_cell.length_a   1.000
_cell.length_b   1.000
_cell.length_c   1.000
_cell.angle_alpha   90.00
_cell.angle_beta   90.00
_cell.angle_gamma   90.00
#
_symmetry.space_group_name_H-M   'P 1'
#
loop_
_entity.id
_entity.type
_entity.pdbx_description
1 polymer ?
#
loop_
_entity_poly.entity_id
_entity_poly.type
_entity_poly.pdbx_seq_one_letter_code
_entity_poly.pdbx_strand_id
1 'polypeptide(L)'
;MSSAFRRTLCASALLLVVAAPLAAQQEVVDTATLRRLYTEEATNGQVMTIASWLTDVNGPRLTGSPGAKSAGEWAVKTMKEWGLSNVGFEYWSPKFPGGATTG
;
A
#
# COMPACT_ATOMS: atom_id res chain seq x y z
N MET A 1 -17.30 -3.84 57.31
CA MET A 1 -16.39 -4.10 56.16
C MET A 1 -15.38 -2.95 56.10
N SER A 2 -14.09 -3.22 56.28
CA SER A 2 -13.03 -2.20 56.36
C SER A 2 -12.95 -1.37 55.06
N SER A 3 -12.86 -0.04 55.16
CA SER A 3 -12.72 0.88 54.02
C SER A 3 -11.45 0.62 53.20
N ALA A 4 -10.42 0.01 53.82
CA ALA A 4 -9.21 -0.44 53.16
C ALA A 4 -9.47 -1.56 52.14
N PHE A 5 -10.37 -2.50 52.47
CA PHE A 5 -10.74 -3.62 51.60
C PHE A 5 -11.50 -3.17 50.35
N ARG A 6 -12.32 -2.12 50.47
CA ARG A 6 -13.03 -1.53 49.33
C ARG A 6 -12.07 -0.80 48.39
N ARG A 7 -11.05 -0.13 48.93
CA ARG A 7 -10.03 0.59 48.15
C ARG A 7 -9.12 -0.35 47.36
N THR A 8 -8.66 -1.45 47.96
CA THR A 8 -7.86 -2.45 47.25
C THR A 8 -8.66 -3.15 46.16
N LEU A 9 -9.94 -3.44 46.38
CA LEU A 9 -10.82 -4.02 45.35
C LEU A 9 -11.07 -3.06 44.18
N CYS A 10 -11.26 -1.76 44.46
CA CYS A 10 -11.38 -0.76 43.39
C CYS A 10 -10.08 -0.57 42.62
N ALA A 11 -8.92 -0.59 43.29
CA ALA A 11 -7.62 -0.44 42.64
C ALA A 11 -7.28 -1.62 41.73
N SER A 12 -7.58 -2.86 42.15
CA SER A 12 -7.37 -4.05 41.30
C SER A 12 -8.32 -4.07 40.10
N ALA A 13 -9.57 -3.65 40.29
CA ALA A 13 -10.53 -3.50 39.19
C ALA A 13 -10.08 -2.43 38.18
N LEU A 14 -9.56 -1.30 38.66
CA LEU A 14 -9.06 -0.23 37.79
C LEU A 14 -7.84 -0.70 36.97
N LEU A 15 -6.94 -1.47 37.60
CA LEU A 15 -5.74 -1.98 36.96
C LEU A 15 -6.06 -3.02 35.86
N LEU A 16 -7.08 -3.85 36.07
CA LEU A 16 -7.60 -4.78 35.06
C LEU A 16 -8.22 -4.05 33.86
N VAL A 17 -8.95 -2.96 34.08
CA VAL A 17 -9.56 -2.16 33.01
C VAL A 17 -8.50 -1.45 32.16
N VAL A 18 -7.43 -0.96 32.78
CA VAL A 18 -6.31 -0.31 32.07
C VAL A 18 -5.47 -1.31 31.27
N ALA A 19 -5.38 -2.56 31.72
CA ALA A 19 -4.61 -3.61 31.04
C ALA A 19 -5.37 -4.30 29.89
N ALA A 20 -6.71 -4.25 29.87
CA ALA A 20 -7.54 -4.86 28.83
C ALA A 20 -7.22 -4.42 27.38
N PRO A 21 -6.96 -3.13 27.07
CA PRO A 21 -6.67 -2.71 25.69
C PRO A 21 -5.32 -3.21 25.15
N LEU A 22 -4.36 -3.64 25.99
CA LEU A 22 -3.09 -4.21 25.51
C LEU A 22 -3.29 -5.54 24.76
N ALA A 23 -4.27 -6.35 25.18
CA ALA A 23 -4.58 -7.63 24.52
C ALA A 23 -5.35 -7.44 23.20
N ALA A 24 -6.02 -6.30 23.02
CA ALA A 24 -6.77 -5.96 21.81
C ALA A 24 -5.90 -5.34 20.71
N GLN A 25 -4.61 -5.11 20.99
CA GLN A 25 -3.67 -4.51 20.04
C GLN A 25 -3.07 -5.54 19.07
N GLN A 26 -3.43 -6.83 19.21
CA GLN A 26 -3.01 -7.88 18.29
C GLN A 26 -3.84 -7.80 17.00
N GLU A 27 -3.23 -7.35 15.92
CA GLU A 27 -3.82 -7.42 14.58
C GLU A 27 -4.06 -8.90 14.21
N VAL A 28 -5.31 -9.26 13.93
CA VAL A 28 -5.64 -10.60 13.43
C VAL A 28 -5.20 -10.68 11.97
N VAL A 29 -4.00 -11.22 11.75
CA VAL A 29 -3.47 -11.44 10.40
C VAL A 29 -4.20 -12.62 9.76
N ASP A 30 -4.82 -12.39 8.60
CA ASP A 30 -5.42 -13.47 7.81
C ASP A 30 -4.34 -14.28 7.07
N THR A 31 -3.79 -15.26 7.78
CA THR A 31 -2.78 -16.17 7.24
C THR A 31 -3.26 -17.02 6.07
N ALA A 32 -4.58 -17.22 5.90
CA ALA A 32 -5.12 -17.98 4.79
C ALA A 32 -5.03 -17.19 3.48
N THR A 33 -5.37 -15.90 3.53
CA THR A 33 -5.19 -14.99 2.38
C THR A 33 -3.71 -14.84 2.01
N LEU A 34 -2.82 -14.70 2.99
CA LEU A 34 -1.38 -14.66 2.73
C LEU A 34 -0.90 -15.92 2.00
N ARG A 35 -1.29 -17.11 2.48
CA ARG A 35 -0.90 -18.37 1.81
C ARG A 35 -1.42 -18.45 0.37
N ARG A 36 -2.61 -17.91 0.10
CA ARG A 36 -3.17 -17.85 -1.25
C ARG A 36 -2.35 -16.92 -2.15
N LEU A 37 -1.93 -15.74 -1.65
CA LEU A 37 -1.02 -14.85 -2.36
C LEU A 37 0.31 -15.55 -2.71
N TYR A 38 0.93 -16.20 -1.72
CA TYR A 38 2.17 -16.97 -1.91
C TYR A 38 2.05 -18.09 -2.94
N THR A 39 0.87 -18.71 -3.05
CA THR A 39 0.63 -19.74 -4.06
C THR A 39 0.47 -19.10 -5.44
N GLU A 40 -0.33 -18.04 -5.53
CA GLU A 40 -0.62 -17.35 -6.80
C GLU A 40 0.62 -16.72 -7.43
N GLU A 41 1.49 -16.09 -6.63
CA GLU A 41 2.75 -15.53 -7.13
C GLU A 41 3.71 -16.62 -7.63
N ALA A 42 3.71 -17.80 -7.00
CA ALA A 42 4.55 -18.91 -7.39
C ALA A 42 4.05 -19.62 -8.66
N THR A 43 2.73 -19.71 -8.85
CA THR A 43 2.13 -20.42 -9.99
C THR A 43 1.86 -19.51 -11.19
N ASN A 44 1.44 -18.28 -10.96
CA ASN A 44 0.95 -17.35 -11.98
C ASN A 44 1.63 -15.97 -11.91
N GLY A 45 2.79 -15.87 -11.26
CA GLY A 45 3.52 -14.60 -11.13
C GLY A 45 3.83 -13.95 -12.47
N GLN A 46 3.46 -12.67 -12.62
CA GLN A 46 3.63 -11.91 -13.87
C GLN A 46 4.83 -10.94 -13.83
N VAL A 47 5.69 -11.03 -12.82
CA VAL A 47 6.79 -10.06 -12.58
C VAL A 47 7.69 -9.91 -13.81
N MET A 48 8.12 -11.03 -14.41
CA MET A 48 9.02 -10.99 -15.56
C MET A 48 8.35 -10.45 -16.82
N THR A 49 7.07 -10.76 -17.02
CA THR A 49 6.28 -10.21 -18.13
C THR A 49 6.14 -8.69 -18.02
N ILE A 50 5.76 -8.20 -16.83
CA ILE A 50 5.63 -6.76 -16.55
C ILE A 50 6.98 -6.05 -16.74
N ALA A 51 8.07 -6.64 -16.24
CA ALA A 51 9.40 -6.10 -16.41
C ALA A 51 9.79 -5.96 -17.89
N SER A 52 9.59 -7.01 -18.70
CA SER A 52 9.91 -6.98 -20.13
C SER A 52 9.11 -5.93 -20.91
N TRP A 53 7.81 -5.77 -20.61
CA TRP A 53 7.03 -4.68 -21.20
C TRP A 53 7.61 -3.30 -20.88
N LEU A 54 8.11 -3.11 -19.66
CA LEU A 54 8.65 -1.82 -19.23
C LEU A 54 10.09 -1.55 -19.71
N THR A 55 10.90 -2.59 -19.93
CA THR A 55 12.32 -2.44 -20.29
C THR A 55 12.61 -2.67 -21.76
N ASP A 56 11.98 -3.69 -22.35
CA ASP A 56 12.35 -4.18 -23.68
C ASP A 56 11.43 -3.57 -24.74
N VAL A 57 10.13 -3.51 -24.44
CA VAL A 57 9.13 -3.01 -25.40
C VAL A 57 9.08 -1.49 -25.44
N ASN A 58 9.02 -0.83 -24.28
CA ASN A 58 8.86 0.63 -24.23
C ASN A 58 10.19 1.42 -24.32
N GLY A 59 11.33 0.74 -24.34
CA GLY A 59 12.65 1.37 -24.54
C GLY A 59 13.08 2.33 -23.41
N PRO A 60 14.02 3.26 -23.69
CA PRO A 60 14.61 4.14 -22.68
C PRO A 60 13.60 5.11 -22.02
N ARG A 61 13.45 5.01 -20.70
CA ARG A 61 12.49 5.81 -19.89
C ARG A 61 13.11 7.08 -19.29
N LEU A 62 13.90 7.80 -20.07
CA LEU A 62 14.38 9.13 -19.68
C LEU A 62 13.19 10.09 -19.57
N THR A 63 13.14 10.90 -18.52
CA THR A 63 12.04 11.86 -18.29
C THR A 63 11.83 12.76 -19.50
N GLY A 64 10.60 12.83 -20.00
CA GLY A 64 10.25 13.59 -21.21
C GLY A 64 10.52 12.88 -22.54
N SER A 65 11.04 11.63 -22.54
CA SER A 65 11.25 10.86 -23.77
C SER A 65 9.93 10.23 -24.29
N PRO A 66 9.87 9.87 -25.59
CA PRO A 66 8.77 9.08 -26.13
C PRO A 66 8.59 7.73 -25.44
N GLY A 67 9.68 7.08 -25.03
CA GLY A 67 9.66 5.79 -24.33
C GLY A 67 9.04 5.90 -22.93
N ALA A 68 9.31 6.99 -22.20
CA ALA A 68 8.67 7.25 -20.91
C ALA A 68 7.15 7.45 -21.06
N LYS A 69 6.70 8.16 -22.10
CA LYS A 69 5.28 8.35 -22.38
C LYS A 69 4.58 7.03 -22.73
N SER A 70 5.17 6.26 -23.66
CA SER A 70 4.64 4.95 -24.08
C SER A 70 4.53 3.98 -22.91
N ALA A 71 5.55 3.91 -22.05
CA ALA A 71 5.52 3.09 -20.84
C ALA A 71 4.40 3.51 -19.88
N GLY A 72 4.17 4.81 -19.72
CA GLY A 72 3.08 5.34 -18.91
C GLY A 72 1.70 5.00 -19.49
N GLU A 73 1.52 5.11 -20.81
CA GLU A 73 0.26 4.77 -21.48
C GLU A 73 -0.05 3.28 -21.35
N TRP A 74 0.97 2.44 -21.52
CA TRP A 74 0.86 1.00 -21.27
C TRP A 74 0.48 0.71 -19.81
N ALA A 75 1.13 1.34 -18.84
CA ALA A 75 0.83 1.14 -17.42
C ALA A 75 -0.61 1.55 -17.08
N VAL A 76 -1.10 2.68 -17.60
CA VAL A 76 -2.48 3.14 -17.42
C VAL A 76 -3.47 2.12 -18.00
N LYS A 77 -3.20 1.58 -19.19
CA LYS A 77 -4.05 0.55 -19.81
C LYS A 77 -4.08 -0.73 -18.97
N THR A 78 -2.92 -1.27 -18.61
CA THR A 78 -2.81 -2.50 -17.82
C THR A 78 -3.49 -2.38 -16.45
N MET A 79 -3.31 -1.27 -15.74
CA MET A 79 -3.97 -1.04 -14.45
C MET A 79 -5.50 -0.96 -14.59
N LYS A 80 -6.02 -0.37 -15.68
CA LYS A 80 -7.46 -0.36 -15.97
C LYS A 80 -7.97 -1.77 -16.28
N GLU A 81 -7.21 -2.59 -17.00
CA GLU A 81 -7.56 -3.99 -17.28
C GLU A 81 -7.63 -4.84 -16.01
N TRP A 82 -6.80 -4.55 -15.01
CA TRP A 82 -6.88 -5.17 -13.68
C TRP A 82 -8.04 -4.65 -12.82
N GLY A 83 -8.81 -3.66 -13.30
CA GLY A 83 -9.99 -3.13 -12.62
C GLY A 83 -9.70 -1.99 -11.63
N LEU A 84 -8.52 -1.36 -11.68
CA LEU A 84 -8.22 -0.21 -10.83
C LEU A 84 -9.05 1.01 -11.25
N SER A 85 -9.62 1.70 -10.27
CA SER A 85 -10.30 2.97 -10.45
C SER A 85 -9.33 4.15 -10.37
N ASN A 86 -9.68 5.28 -10.99
CA ASN A 86 -8.91 6.53 -10.93
C ASN A 86 -7.46 6.43 -11.46
N VAL A 87 -7.26 5.65 -12.52
CA VAL A 87 -5.95 5.48 -13.16
C VAL A 87 -5.76 6.52 -14.28
N GLY A 88 -4.70 7.32 -14.18
CA GLY A 88 -4.35 8.32 -15.19
C GLY A 88 -2.96 8.90 -14.98
N PHE A 89 -2.60 9.83 -15.85
CA PHE A 89 -1.39 10.64 -15.68
C PHE A 89 -1.67 11.80 -14.73
N GLU A 90 -0.72 12.08 -13.85
CA GLU A 90 -0.72 13.29 -13.04
C GLU A 90 0.31 14.26 -13.57
N TYR A 91 -0.08 15.53 -13.65
CA TYR A 91 0.85 16.59 -14.00
C TYR A 91 1.80 16.83 -12.82
N TRP A 92 3.10 16.73 -13.07
CA TRP A 92 4.12 17.05 -12.10
C TRP A 92 4.76 18.40 -12.44
N SER A 93 4.55 19.39 -11.57
CA SER A 93 5.26 20.66 -11.61
C SER A 93 6.22 20.76 -10.43
N PRO A 94 7.49 21.14 -10.64
CA PRO A 94 8.36 21.53 -9.55
C PRO A 94 7.73 22.73 -8.81
N LYS A 95 7.53 22.63 -7.50
CA LYS A 95 7.11 23.76 -6.64
C LYS A 95 8.28 24.72 -6.35
N PHE A 96 9.13 24.97 -7.34
CA PHE A 96 10.29 25.85 -7.19
C PHE A 96 10.14 27.09 -8.08
N PRO A 97 10.59 28.27 -7.62
CA PRO A 97 10.54 29.49 -8.43
C PRO A 97 11.39 29.29 -9.69
N GLY A 98 10.73 29.11 -10.84
CA GLY A 98 11.40 28.91 -12.15
C GLY A 98 10.99 27.65 -12.94
N GLY A 99 10.15 26.76 -12.39
CA GLY A 99 9.59 25.64 -13.16
C GLY A 99 8.50 26.11 -14.13
N ALA A 100 8.75 26.02 -15.44
CA ALA A 100 7.84 26.50 -16.48
C ALA A 100 6.44 25.89 -16.36
N THR A 101 5.50 26.75 -15.98
CA THR A 101 4.06 26.55 -16.08
C THR A 101 3.64 26.69 -17.54
N THR A 102 3.40 25.58 -18.23
CA THR A 102 2.66 25.58 -19.50
C THR A 102 1.82 24.32 -19.50
N GLY A 103 0.51 24.53 -19.40
CA GLY A 103 -0.53 23.50 -19.41
C GLY A 103 -0.91 23.05 -20.81
#